data_AF-A0A660UAL0-F1
#
_entry.id   AF-A0A660UAL0-F1
#
_cell.length_a   1.000
_cell.length_b   1.000
_cell.length_c   1.000
_cell.angle_alpha   90.00
_cell.angle_beta   90.00
_cell.angle_gamma   90.00
#
_symmetry.space_group_name_H-M   'P 1'
#
loop_
_entity.id
_entity.type
_entity.pdbx_description
1 polymer ?
#
loop_
_entity_poly.entity_id
_entity_poly.type
_entity_poly.pdbx_seq_one_letter_code
_entity_poly.pdbx_strand_id
1 'polypeptide(L)'
;QEFNNLLKKYPSTKFLDTVYKVMASIYLKKKDIENAVAMYRKIVENESFDYDTRRAAQYYIGKIYEREGDYIKAIEEYQKLIKNFPEPHSEPAHPSNEIDEAYINKLKEKISKPG
;
A
#
# COMPACT_ATOMS: atom_id res chain seq x y z
N GLN A 1 -23.84 3.22 -2.94
CA GLN A 1 -24.37 3.57 -4.28
C GLN A 1 -23.59 4.74 -4.92
N GLU A 2 -23.09 5.73 -4.17
CA GLU A 2 -22.26 6.83 -4.71
C GLU A 2 -20.94 6.40 -5.36
N PHE A 3 -20.28 5.36 -4.84
CA PHE A 3 -19.00 4.85 -5.35
C PHE A 3 -19.06 4.45 -6.83
N ASN A 4 -20.08 3.68 -7.24
CA ASN A 4 -20.23 3.24 -8.64
C ASN A 4 -20.50 4.42 -9.60
N ASN A 5 -21.05 5.52 -9.10
CA ASN A 5 -21.32 6.72 -9.91
C ASN A 5 -20.06 7.56 -10.12
N LEU A 6 -19.15 7.62 -9.14
CA LEU A 6 -17.87 8.32 -9.27
C LEU A 6 -16.93 7.61 -10.27
N LEU A 7 -16.88 6.27 -10.23
CA LEU A 7 -16.12 5.44 -11.18
C LEU A 7 -16.56 5.62 -12.64
N LYS A 8 -17.87 5.77 -12.86
CA LYS A 8 -18.45 5.98 -14.20
C LYS A 8 -18.20 7.39 -14.75
N LYS A 9 -18.03 8.38 -13.87
CA LYS A 9 -17.98 9.80 -14.26
C LYS A 9 -16.56 10.30 -14.53
N TYR A 10 -15.53 9.63 -14.00
CA TYR A 10 -14.13 10.01 -14.14
C TYR A 10 -13.25 8.78 -14.36
N PRO A 11 -13.10 8.30 -15.61
CA PRO A 11 -12.30 7.12 -15.94
C PRO A 11 -10.79 7.39 -15.90
N SER A 12 -10.32 8.58 -15.47
CA SER A 12 -8.89 8.84 -15.37
C SER A 12 -8.30 8.07 -14.18
N THR A 13 -7.26 7.30 -14.45
CA THR A 13 -6.54 6.48 -13.48
C THR A 13 -6.07 7.31 -12.28
N LYS A 14 -5.65 8.57 -12.51
CA LYS A 14 -5.26 9.54 -11.46
C LYS A 14 -6.40 10.05 -10.56
N PHE A 15 -7.66 9.83 -10.92
CA PHE A 15 -8.78 10.10 -10.01
C PHE A 15 -9.10 8.85 -9.18
N LEU A 16 -8.95 7.69 -9.80
CA LEU A 16 -9.29 6.40 -9.20
C LEU A 16 -8.34 6.04 -8.05
N ASP A 17 -7.05 6.33 -8.16
CA ASP A 17 -6.09 6.13 -7.06
C ASP A 17 -6.44 7.02 -5.85
N THR A 18 -6.83 8.26 -6.10
CA THR A 18 -7.24 9.23 -5.07
C THR A 18 -8.48 8.73 -4.34
N VAL A 19 -9.47 8.21 -5.07
CA VAL A 19 -10.68 7.63 -4.46
C VAL A 19 -10.33 6.45 -3.55
N TYR A 20 -9.50 5.52 -4.01
CA TYR A 20 -9.09 4.38 -3.20
C TYR A 20 -8.27 4.79 -1.96
N LYS A 21 -7.37 5.78 -2.09
CA LYS A 21 -6.61 6.36 -0.96
C LYS A 21 -7.55 6.98 0.08
N VAL A 22 -8.55 7.76 -0.36
CA VAL A 22 -9.54 8.36 0.53
C VAL A 22 -10.35 7.28 1.25
N MET A 23 -10.82 6.26 0.52
CA MET A 23 -11.54 5.15 1.13
C MET A 23 -10.70 4.37 2.14
N ALA A 24 -9.45 4.07 1.82
CA ALA A 24 -8.53 3.44 2.76
C ALA A 24 -8.38 4.29 4.03
N SER A 25 -8.24 5.61 3.92
CA SER A 25 -8.18 6.50 5.08
C SER A 25 -9.45 6.48 5.94
N ILE A 26 -10.63 6.36 5.32
CA ILE A 26 -11.91 6.24 6.02
C ILE A 26 -11.98 4.92 6.78
N TYR A 27 -11.57 3.81 6.15
CA TYR A 27 -11.53 2.51 6.80
C TYR A 27 -10.51 2.45 7.95
N LEU A 28 -9.32 3.04 7.78
CA LEU A 28 -8.34 3.17 8.86
C LEU A 28 -8.88 3.98 10.04
N LYS A 29 -9.61 5.07 9.79
CA LYS A 29 -10.29 5.83 10.86
C LYS A 29 -11.35 5.00 11.60
N LYS A 30 -11.94 4.02 10.93
CA LYS A 30 -12.88 3.05 11.53
C LYS A 30 -12.17 1.83 12.15
N LYS A 31 -10.84 1.79 12.14
CA LYS A 31 -10.01 0.63 12.52
C LYS A 31 -10.32 -0.63 11.72
N ASP A 32 -10.87 -0.45 10.52
CA ASP A 32 -11.21 -1.52 9.59
C ASP A 32 -10.03 -1.76 8.65
N ILE A 33 -9.05 -2.52 9.15
CA ILE A 33 -7.77 -2.74 8.48
C ILE A 33 -7.94 -3.55 7.20
N GLU A 34 -8.82 -4.54 7.24
CA GLU A 34 -9.10 -5.43 6.10
C GLU A 34 -9.64 -4.63 4.90
N ASN A 35 -10.66 -3.79 5.12
CA ASN A 35 -11.21 -2.98 4.04
C ASN A 35 -10.25 -1.89 3.59
N ALA A 36 -9.44 -1.32 4.49
CA ALA A 36 -8.39 -0.37 4.10
C ALA A 36 -7.36 -1.00 3.15
N VAL A 37 -6.87 -2.20 3.49
CA VAL A 37 -5.94 -2.96 2.65
C VAL A 37 -6.59 -3.35 1.32
N ALA A 38 -7.86 -3.77 1.33
CA ALA A 38 -8.58 -4.14 0.12
C ALA A 38 -8.64 -2.99 -0.90
N MET A 39 -8.74 -1.73 -0.46
CA MET A 39 -8.75 -0.59 -1.37
C MET A 39 -7.41 -0.38 -2.07
N TYR A 40 -6.29 -0.49 -1.34
CA TYR A 40 -4.97 -0.42 -1.97
C TYR A 40 -4.70 -1.63 -2.86
N ARG A 41 -5.20 -2.82 -2.49
CA ARG A 41 -5.05 -4.04 -3.29
C ARG A 41 -5.71 -3.92 -4.66
N LYS A 42 -6.86 -3.25 -4.74
CA LYS A 42 -7.51 -2.89 -6.02
C LYS A 42 -6.66 -1.99 -6.92
N ILE A 43 -5.76 -1.18 -6.36
CA ILE A 43 -4.80 -0.40 -7.15
C ILE A 43 -3.70 -1.31 -7.67
N VAL A 44 -3.08 -2.10 -6.77
CA VAL A 44 -1.97 -3.00 -7.10
C VAL A 44 -2.35 -3.98 -8.23
N GLU A 45 -3.55 -4.55 -8.17
CA GLU A 45 -4.02 -5.57 -9.11
C GLU A 45 -4.55 -5.00 -10.43
N ASN A 46 -4.76 -3.69 -10.55
CA ASN A 46 -5.28 -3.07 -11.76
C ASN A 46 -4.14 -2.53 -12.63
N GLU A 47 -3.82 -3.26 -13.69
CA GLU A 47 -2.74 -2.92 -14.63
C GLU A 47 -2.97 -1.64 -15.44
N SER A 48 -4.17 -1.07 -15.42
CA SER A 48 -4.43 0.25 -16.02
C SER A 48 -3.73 1.37 -15.27
N PHE A 49 -3.34 1.15 -14.00
CA PHE A 49 -2.50 2.10 -13.27
C PHE A 49 -1.04 1.99 -13.67
N ASP A 50 -0.35 3.13 -13.66
CA ASP A 50 1.10 3.18 -13.89
C ASP A 50 1.88 2.44 -12.79
N TYR A 51 3.16 2.22 -13.06
CA TYR A 51 4.07 1.48 -12.19
C TYR A 51 4.18 2.12 -10.80
N ASP A 52 4.39 3.44 -10.76
CA ASP A 52 4.58 4.23 -9.54
C ASP A 52 3.35 4.16 -8.63
N THR A 53 2.16 4.28 -9.22
CA THR A 53 0.88 4.19 -8.52
C THR A 53 0.67 2.81 -7.89
N ARG A 54 0.96 1.74 -8.64
CA ARG A 54 0.86 0.36 -8.12
C ARG A 54 1.90 0.07 -7.05
N ARG A 55 3.15 0.52 -7.27
CA ARG A 55 4.24 0.43 -6.31
C ARG A 55 3.91 1.16 -5.00
N ALA A 56 3.41 2.38 -5.09
CA ALA A 56 3.00 3.16 -3.92
C ALA A 56 1.86 2.46 -3.15
N ALA A 57 0.87 1.90 -3.85
CA ALA A 57 -0.21 1.15 -3.21
C ALA A 57 0.31 -0.09 -2.46
N GLN A 58 1.22 -0.86 -3.05
CA GLN A 58 1.86 -2.01 -2.40
C GLN A 58 2.63 -1.59 -1.14
N TYR A 59 3.34 -0.45 -1.19
CA TYR A 59 3.98 0.15 -0.01
C TYR A 59 2.97 0.48 1.09
N TYR A 60 1.85 1.12 0.76
CA TYR A 60 0.86 1.50 1.76
C TYR A 60 0.21 0.29 2.44
N ILE A 61 0.04 -0.83 1.74
CA ILE A 61 -0.43 -2.08 2.36
C ILE A 61 0.55 -2.52 3.45
N GLY A 62 1.86 -2.59 3.14
CA GLY A 62 2.88 -2.93 4.14
C GLY A 62 2.89 -1.94 5.30
N LYS A 63 2.73 -0.64 5.00
CA LYS A 63 2.72 0.41 6.02
C LYS A 63 1.52 0.34 6.96
N ILE A 64 0.37 -0.08 6.46
CA ILE A 64 -0.82 -0.30 7.28
C ILE A 64 -0.54 -1.40 8.29
N TYR A 65 -0.08 -2.57 7.86
CA TYR A 65 0.23 -3.67 8.77
C TYR A 65 1.33 -3.32 9.77
N GLU A 66 2.36 -2.59 9.33
CA GLU A 66 3.43 -2.12 10.22
C GLU A 66 2.89 -1.21 11.34
N ARG A 67 1.96 -0.31 11.01
CA ARG A 67 1.35 0.60 12.00
C ARG A 67 0.43 -0.12 12.98
N GLU A 68 -0.22 -1.19 12.53
CA GLU A 68 -1.04 -2.06 13.39
C GLU A 68 -0.19 -3.02 14.25
N GLY A 69 1.14 -3.03 14.05
CA GLY A 69 2.05 -3.93 14.77
C GLY A 69 2.05 -5.37 14.24
N ASP A 70 1.32 -5.66 13.17
CA ASP A 70 1.38 -6.95 12.46
C ASP A 70 2.62 -6.96 11.56
N TYR A 71 3.79 -7.03 12.21
CA TYR A 71 5.08 -6.98 11.52
C TYR A 71 5.29 -8.16 10.57
N ILE A 72 4.65 -9.31 10.82
CA ILE A 72 4.70 -10.47 9.94
C ILE A 72 4.08 -10.10 8.59
N LYS A 73 2.83 -9.62 8.57
CA LYS A 73 2.18 -9.19 7.32
C LYS A 73 2.87 -7.97 6.69
N ALA A 74 3.38 -7.04 7.49
CA ALA A 74 4.13 -5.90 6.98
C ALA A 74 5.34 -6.36 6.16
N ILE A 75 6.12 -7.32 6.70
CA ILE A 75 7.28 -7.89 6.01
C ILE A 75 6.87 -8.58 4.72
N GLU A 76 5.82 -9.40 4.73
CA GLU A 76 5.33 -10.09 3.52
C GLU A 76 4.98 -9.10 2.41
N GLU A 77 4.33 -7.99 2.75
CA GLU A 77 3.89 -6.99 1.78
C GLU A 77 5.05 -6.11 1.28
N TYR A 78 6.05 -5.85 2.13
CA TYR A 78 7.30 -5.21 1.70
C TYR A 78 8.18 -6.14 0.84
N GLN A 79 8.18 -7.44 1.09
CA GLN A 79 8.84 -8.41 0.20
C GLN A 79 8.16 -8.45 -1.18
N LYS A 80 6.83 -8.40 -1.22
CA LYS A 80 6.08 -8.25 -2.49
C LYS A 80 6.42 -6.95 -3.19
N LEU A 81 6.62 -5.85 -2.46
CA LEU A 81 7.06 -4.57 -3.02
C LEU A 81 8.40 -4.74 -3.77
N ILE A 82 9.43 -5.27 -3.11
CA ILE A 82 10.76 -5.45 -3.71
C ILE A 82 10.71 -6.43 -4.89
N LYS A 83 9.93 -7.51 -4.77
CA LYS A 83 9.83 -8.55 -5.80
C LYS A 83 9.07 -8.08 -7.05
N ASN A 84 7.92 -7.44 -6.87
CA ASN A 84 7.01 -7.10 -7.97
C ASN A 84 7.29 -5.71 -8.54
N PHE A 85 7.93 -4.84 -7.74
CA PHE A 85 8.28 -3.47 -8.12
C PHE A 85 9.78 -3.20 -7.84
N PRO A 86 10.69 -3.85 -8.59
CA PRO A 86 12.13 -3.77 -8.36
C PRO A 86 12.76 -2.41 -8.68
N GLU A 87 12.17 -1.64 -9.59
CA GLU A 87 12.62 -0.30 -9.95
C GLU A 87 12.16 0.72 -8.90
N PRO A 88 12.96 1.76 -8.63
CA PRO A 88 12.55 2.84 -7.74
C PRO A 88 11.36 3.59 -8.33
N HIS A 89 10.52 4.13 -7.45
CA HIS A 89 9.51 5.11 -7.80
C HIS A 89 10.17 6.35 -8.43
N SER A 90 9.56 6.92 -9.47
CA SER A 90 10.15 8.03 -10.23
C SER A 90 10.47 9.26 -9.37
N GLU A 91 9.63 9.55 -8.37
CA GLU A 91 9.94 10.52 -7.31
C GLU A 91 11.00 9.92 -6.35
N PRO A 92 12.24 10.44 -6.32
CA PRO A 92 13.32 9.81 -5.55
C PRO A 92 13.05 9.77 -4.04
N ALA A 93 12.37 10.81 -3.52
CA ALA A 93 12.02 10.94 -2.11
C ALA A 93 10.76 10.15 -1.71
N HIS A 94 10.16 9.38 -2.62
CA HIS A 94 8.98 8.60 -2.27
C HIS A 94 9.37 7.49 -1.26
N PRO A 95 8.64 7.33 -0.13
CA PRO A 95 9.07 6.47 0.98
C PRO A 95 9.14 4.99 0.61
N SER A 96 8.49 4.59 -0.48
CA SER A 96 8.59 3.24 -0.99
C SER A 96 9.99 2.88 -1.51
N ASN A 97 10.82 3.88 -1.83
CA ASN A 97 12.22 3.70 -2.24
C ASN A 97 13.14 3.39 -1.05
N GLU A 98 12.70 3.69 0.17
CA GLU A 98 13.43 3.38 1.40
C GLU A 98 13.22 1.93 1.87
N ILE A 99 12.31 1.19 1.21
CA ILE A 99 12.05 -0.21 1.54
C ILE A 99 13.04 -1.09 0.81
N ASP A 100 14.00 -1.60 1.57
CA ASP A 100 15.01 -2.56 1.14
C ASP A 100 15.07 -3.76 2.11
N GLU A 101 16.02 -4.66 1.86
CA GLU A 101 16.26 -5.82 2.74
C GLU A 101 16.67 -5.39 4.16
N ALA A 102 17.41 -4.29 4.30
CA ALA A 102 17.84 -3.78 5.60
C ALA A 102 16.65 -3.27 6.42
N TYR A 103 15.70 -2.59 5.79
CA TYR A 103 14.43 -2.17 6.40
C TYR A 103 13.61 -3.37 6.87
N ILE A 104 13.48 -4.39 6.01
CA ILE A 104 12.77 -5.63 6.36
C ILE A 104 13.44 -6.33 7.55
N ASN A 105 14.77 -6.37 7.61
CA ASN A 105 15.49 -6.98 8.73
C ASN A 105 15.27 -6.21 10.04
N LYS A 106 15.21 -4.88 10.01
CA LYS A 106 14.81 -4.07 11.19
C LYS A 106 13.42 -4.43 11.69
N LEU A 107 12.47 -4.73 10.80
CA LEU A 107 11.14 -5.19 11.22
C LEU A 107 11.18 -6.60 11.84
N LYS A 108 11.99 -7.52 11.29
CA LYS A 108 12.17 -8.86 11.88
C LYS A 108 12.70 -8.79 13.31
N GLU A 109 13.63 -7.89 13.59
CA GLU A 109 14.15 -7.69 14.95
C GLU A 109 13.07 -7.29 15.97
N LYS A 110 12.03 -6.56 15.54
CA LYS A 110 10.90 -6.21 16.40
C LYS A 110 10.02 -7.39 16.75
N ILE A 111 10.01 -8.45 15.94
CA ILE A 111 9.31 -9.70 16.22
C ILE A 111 10.12 -10.55 17.20
N SER A 112 11.44 -10.59 17.04
CA SER A 112 12.34 -11.46 17.81
C SER A 112 12.65 -10.97 19.23
N LYS A 113 12.35 -9.71 19.57
CA LYS A 113 12.55 -9.16 20.91
C LYS A 113 11.19 -9.03 21.61
N PRO A 114 10.73 -10.03 22.39
CA PRO A 114 9.62 -9.81 23.31
C PRO A 114 10.06 -8.73 24.32
N GLY A 115 9.21 -7.72 24.49
CA GLY A 115 9.41 -6.67 25.49
C GLY A 115 9.37 -7.19 26.92
#